data_AF-A0A7W1FVC6-F1
#
_entry.id   AF-A0A7W1FVC6-F1
#
_cell.length_a   1.000
_cell.length_b   1.000
_cell.length_c   1.000
_cell.angle_alpha   90.00
_cell.angle_beta   90.00
_cell.angle_gamma   90.00
#
_symmetry.space_group_name_H-M   'P 1'
#
loop_
_entity.id
_entity.type
_entity.pdbx_description
1 polymer ?
#
loop_
_entity_poly.entity_id
_entity_poly.type
_entity_poly.pdbx_seq_one_letter_code
_entity_poly.pdbx_strand_id
1 'polypeptide(L)'
;GATVIGTAGTEEKAKLATEAGADEVILYTEQDFVEETNRITGGEGVNVVYDSVGKETFDGGLDVLRPRGYMVLFGASSGPVPPLDPQILNQKGGLFLTRPSLAQYTPTREELLWRAESLLSWIGQNNLDVRIGGTYSLEDVAQAHRDLEGRKTTGKLLLIP
;
A
#
# COMPACT_ATOMS: atom_id res chain seq x y z
N GLY A 1 9.33 11.62 -7.08
CA GLY A 1 9.62 11.12 -8.44
C GLY A 1 8.33 10.97 -9.21
N ALA A 2 7.40 10.19 -8.67
CA ALA A 2 5.97 10.44 -8.83
C ALA A 2 5.47 11.37 -7.71
N THR A 3 4.22 11.82 -7.81
CA THR A 3 3.43 12.37 -6.68
C THR A 3 2.70 11.21 -6.01
N VAL A 4 2.85 11.06 -4.70
CA VAL A 4 2.30 9.97 -3.90
C VAL A 4 1.23 10.50 -2.96
N ILE A 5 0.01 9.97 -3.09
CA ILE A 5 -1.11 10.21 -2.16
C ILE A 5 -1.23 8.99 -1.26
N GLY A 6 -0.97 9.16 0.04
CA GLY A 6 -1.13 8.13 1.06
C GLY A 6 -2.48 8.23 1.76
N THR A 7 -2.99 7.11 2.30
CA THR A 7 -4.12 7.10 3.24
C THR A 7 -3.66 6.62 4.61
N ALA A 8 -4.12 7.29 5.67
CA ALA A 8 -3.77 6.96 7.05
C ALA A 8 -5.00 7.06 7.96
N GLY A 9 -5.03 6.27 9.03
CA GLY A 9 -6.16 6.23 9.98
C GLY A 9 -5.97 7.06 11.25
N THR A 10 -4.85 7.75 11.40
CA THR A 10 -4.51 8.60 12.56
C THR A 10 -3.51 9.67 12.12
N GLU A 11 -3.51 10.84 12.75
CA GLU A 11 -2.51 11.90 12.51
C GLU A 11 -1.06 11.41 12.68
N GLU A 12 -0.79 10.55 13.67
CA GLU A 12 0.55 9.98 13.88
C GLU A 12 1.02 9.18 12.64
N LYS A 13 0.18 8.27 12.15
CA LYS A 13 0.45 7.52 10.90
C LYS A 13 0.53 8.44 9.68
N ALA A 14 -0.23 9.53 9.64
CA ALA A 14 -0.16 10.47 8.54
C ALA A 14 1.20 11.17 8.50
N LYS A 15 1.68 11.63 9.66
CA LYS A 15 3.03 12.20 9.80
C LYS A 15 4.12 11.22 9.36
N LEU A 16 4.01 9.96 9.74
CA LEU A 16 4.96 8.92 9.30
C LEU A 16 4.94 8.70 7.79
N ALA A 17 3.78 8.77 7.14
CA ALA A 17 3.68 8.67 5.68
C ALA A 17 4.35 9.87 4.99
N THR A 18 4.15 11.08 5.51
CA THR A 18 4.84 12.29 5.01
C THR A 18 6.35 12.19 5.21
N GLU A 19 6.82 11.75 6.38
CA GLU A 19 8.25 11.51 6.66
C GLU A 19 8.85 10.46 5.71
N ALA A 20 8.06 9.48 5.27
CA ALA A 20 8.46 8.49 4.27
C ALA A 20 8.43 9.00 2.82
N GLY A 21 8.00 10.24 2.59
CA GLY A 21 8.00 10.89 1.27
C GLY A 21 6.67 10.90 0.53
N ALA A 22 5.54 10.68 1.21
CA ALA A 22 4.23 10.99 0.62
C ALA A 22 4.07 12.50 0.44
N ASP A 23 3.68 12.92 -0.77
CA ASP A 23 3.44 14.33 -1.09
C ASP A 23 2.13 14.84 -0.46
N GLU A 24 1.11 13.97 -0.44
CA GLU A 24 -0.19 14.23 0.17
C GLU A 24 -0.62 13.04 1.04
N VAL A 25 -1.30 13.31 2.15
CA VAL A 25 -1.82 12.24 3.02
C VAL A 25 -3.26 12.54 3.43
N ILE A 26 -4.15 11.59 3.13
CA ILE A 26 -5.56 11.67 3.45
C ILE A 26 -5.81 10.89 4.76
N LEU A 27 -6.36 11.59 5.75
CA LEU A 27 -6.81 10.98 7.00
C LEU A 27 -8.21 10.41 6.80
N TYR A 28 -8.30 9.14 6.39
CA TYR A 28 -9.56 8.52 5.94
C TYR A 28 -10.64 8.41 7.03
N THR A 29 -10.26 8.61 8.31
CA THR A 29 -11.20 8.64 9.43
C THR A 29 -11.93 9.97 9.56
N GLU A 30 -11.46 11.01 8.86
CA GLU A 30 -12.01 12.36 8.89
C GLU A 30 -12.48 12.84 7.51
N GLN A 31 -11.90 12.27 6.44
CA GLN A 31 -12.12 12.68 5.06
C GLN A 31 -12.46 11.47 4.19
N ASP A 32 -13.31 11.68 3.19
CA ASP A 32 -13.52 10.70 2.12
C ASP A 32 -12.32 10.72 1.17
N PHE A 33 -11.65 9.59 1.01
CA PHE A 33 -10.43 9.54 0.20
C PHE A 33 -10.70 9.66 -1.30
N VAL A 34 -11.90 9.33 -1.78
CA VAL A 34 -12.28 9.46 -3.18
C VAL A 34 -12.48 10.94 -3.52
N GLU A 35 -13.23 11.67 -2.69
CA GLU A 35 -13.43 13.11 -2.84
C GLU A 35 -12.09 13.86 -2.78
N GLU A 36 -11.26 13.53 -1.80
CA GLU A 36 -10.00 14.23 -1.58
C GLU A 36 -8.96 13.90 -2.66
N THR A 37 -8.89 12.65 -3.13
CA THR A 37 -8.03 12.31 -4.28
C THR A 37 -8.46 13.05 -5.54
N ASN A 38 -9.76 13.17 -5.79
CA ASN A 38 -10.27 13.97 -6.91
C ASN A 38 -9.92 15.45 -6.76
N ARG A 39 -10.01 16.01 -5.55
CA ARG A 39 -9.59 17.39 -5.27
C ARG A 39 -8.09 17.60 -5.57
N ILE A 40 -7.23 16.72 -5.06
CA ILE A 40 -5.78 16.77 -5.24
C ILE A 40 -5.41 16.66 -6.72
N THR A 41 -6.07 15.78 -7.47
CA THR A 41 -5.78 15.51 -8.88
C THR A 41 -6.54 16.42 -9.86
N GLY A 42 -7.31 17.40 -9.36
CA GLY A 42 -8.13 18.25 -10.23
C GLY A 42 -9.19 17.48 -11.04
N GLY A 43 -9.61 16.30 -10.55
CA GLY A 43 -10.56 15.41 -11.20
C GLY A 43 -9.97 14.55 -12.32
N GLU A 44 -8.65 14.58 -12.55
CA GLU A 44 -8.02 13.73 -13.57
C GLU A 44 -7.88 12.27 -13.12
N GLY A 45 -7.84 12.03 -11.81
CA GLY A 45 -7.60 10.72 -11.21
C GLY A 45 -6.12 10.31 -11.23
N VAL A 46 -5.80 9.21 -10.54
CA VAL A 46 -4.43 8.70 -10.40
C VAL A 46 -4.08 7.68 -11.49
N ASN A 47 -2.80 7.58 -11.84
CA ASN A 47 -2.31 6.62 -12.83
C ASN A 47 -2.42 5.16 -12.35
N VAL A 48 -2.20 4.95 -11.06
CA VAL A 48 -2.13 3.63 -10.42
C VAL A 48 -2.58 3.75 -8.97
N VAL A 49 -3.33 2.75 -8.51
CA VAL A 49 -3.68 2.52 -7.11
C VAL A 49 -2.97 1.26 -6.65
N TYR A 50 -2.19 1.38 -5.58
CA TYR A 50 -1.57 0.24 -4.89
C TYR A 50 -2.39 -0.09 -3.64
N ASP A 51 -3.22 -1.12 -3.71
CA ASP A 51 -4.17 -1.48 -2.64
C ASP A 51 -3.72 -2.75 -1.89
N SER A 52 -3.40 -2.59 -0.60
CA SER A 52 -3.15 -3.71 0.33
C SER A 52 -4.27 -3.95 1.35
N VAL A 53 -5.29 -3.10 1.34
CA VAL A 53 -6.40 -3.11 2.29
C VAL A 53 -7.51 -4.01 1.76
N GLY A 54 -7.90 -3.86 0.50
CA GLY A 54 -8.83 -4.75 -0.18
C GLY A 54 -10.28 -4.35 0.06
N LYS A 55 -11.06 -5.18 0.76
CA LYS A 55 -12.53 -5.07 0.82
C LYS A 55 -13.07 -3.65 1.06
N GLU A 56 -12.48 -2.91 1.97
CA GLU A 56 -12.95 -1.56 2.36
C GLU A 56 -12.55 -0.45 1.38
N THR A 57 -11.53 -0.64 0.55
CA THR A 57 -10.92 0.42 -0.28
C THR A 57 -11.06 0.17 -1.77
N PHE A 58 -11.36 -1.06 -2.18
CA PHE A 58 -11.27 -1.50 -3.57
C PHE A 58 -12.15 -0.67 -4.52
N ASP A 59 -13.43 -0.50 -4.20
CA ASP A 59 -14.37 0.20 -5.08
C ASP A 59 -14.01 1.68 -5.24
N GLY A 60 -13.71 2.37 -4.14
CA GLY A 60 -13.23 3.76 -4.18
C GLY A 60 -11.88 3.88 -4.88
N GLY A 61 -11.01 2.88 -4.77
CA GLY A 61 -9.77 2.78 -5.55
C GLY A 61 -10.02 2.75 -7.06
N LEU A 62 -11.08 2.07 -7.51
CA LEU A 62 -11.48 2.11 -8.92
C LEU A 62 -12.06 3.47 -9.33
N ASP A 63 -12.72 4.19 -8.42
CA ASP A 63 -13.33 5.51 -8.67
C ASP A 63 -12.30 6.64 -8.84
N VAL A 64 -11.13 6.51 -8.22
CA VAL A 64 -10.07 7.53 -8.30
C VAL A 64 -9.08 7.28 -9.43
N LEU A 65 -9.21 6.19 -10.18
CA LEU A 65 -8.33 5.92 -11.31
C LEU A 65 -8.70 6.77 -12.52
N ARG A 66 -7.68 7.36 -13.15
CA ARG A 66 -7.84 7.97 -14.47
C ARG A 66 -8.18 6.90 -15.52
N PRO A 67 -8.72 7.27 -16.69
CA PRO A 67 -8.92 6.33 -17.79
C PRO A 67 -7.65 5.54 -18.11
N ARG A 68 -7.80 4.21 -18.27
CA ARG A 68 -6.70 3.26 -18.50
C ARG A 68 -5.67 3.19 -17.35
N GLY A 69 -6.07 3.57 -16.14
CA GLY A 69 -5.29 3.41 -14.93
C GLY A 69 -5.17 1.96 -14.45
N TYR A 70 -4.26 1.72 -13.50
CA TYR A 70 -3.99 0.39 -12.94
C TYR A 70 -4.45 0.26 -11.50
N MET A 71 -5.33 -0.71 -11.24
CA MET A 71 -5.62 -1.20 -9.89
C MET A 71 -4.69 -2.38 -9.57
N VAL A 72 -3.72 -2.15 -8.69
CA VAL A 72 -2.78 -3.17 -8.20
C VAL A 72 -3.25 -3.61 -6.82
N LEU A 73 -4.11 -4.63 -6.79
CA LEU A 73 -4.63 -5.23 -5.55
C LEU A 73 -3.65 -6.28 -5.04
N PHE A 74 -2.72 -5.90 -4.16
CA PHE A 74 -1.65 -6.78 -3.68
C PHE A 74 -1.84 -7.29 -2.24
N GLY A 75 -2.90 -6.86 -1.55
CA GLY A 75 -3.24 -7.30 -0.20
C GLY A 75 -4.75 -7.36 0.06
N ALA A 76 -5.12 -7.70 1.29
CA ALA A 76 -6.51 -7.86 1.71
C ALA A 76 -6.65 -7.71 3.24
N SER A 77 -5.99 -6.73 3.86
CA SER A 77 -5.96 -6.57 5.33
C SER A 77 -7.32 -6.27 5.97
N SER A 78 -8.28 -5.69 5.24
CA SER A 78 -9.68 -5.56 5.69
C SER A 78 -10.60 -6.69 5.19
N GLY A 79 -10.03 -7.68 4.51
CA GLY A 79 -10.73 -8.85 3.99
C GLY A 79 -10.68 -8.94 2.46
N PRO A 80 -11.10 -10.10 1.91
CA PRO A 80 -11.08 -10.34 0.48
C PRO A 80 -12.10 -9.46 -0.25
N VAL A 81 -11.68 -8.92 -1.39
CA VAL A 81 -12.59 -8.29 -2.37
C VAL A 81 -13.53 -9.37 -2.93
N PRO A 82 -14.86 -9.14 -2.96
CA PRO A 82 -15.82 -10.07 -3.57
C PRO A 82 -15.56 -10.30 -5.07
N PRO A 83 -16.18 -11.33 -5.68
CA PRO A 83 -16.16 -11.50 -7.13
C PRO A 83 -16.61 -10.22 -7.86
N LEU A 84 -15.87 -9.86 -8.89
CA LEU A 84 -16.06 -8.63 -9.67
C LEU A 84 -16.65 -8.95 -11.05
N ASP A 85 -17.65 -8.19 -11.48
CA ASP A 85 -18.07 -8.16 -12.89
C ASP A 85 -17.05 -7.35 -13.72
N PRO A 86 -16.35 -7.95 -14.70
CA PRO A 86 -15.37 -7.25 -15.52
C PRO A 86 -15.91 -6.01 -16.25
N GLN A 87 -17.22 -5.91 -16.49
CA GLN A 87 -17.84 -4.75 -17.13
C GLN A 87 -17.58 -3.45 -16.36
N ILE A 88 -17.37 -3.51 -15.04
CA ILE A 88 -17.03 -2.33 -14.24
C ILE A 88 -15.71 -1.68 -14.67
N LEU A 89 -14.73 -2.48 -15.11
CA LEU A 89 -13.44 -1.98 -15.57
C LEU A 89 -13.60 -1.20 -16.88
N ASN A 90 -14.50 -1.63 -17.76
CA ASN A 90 -14.86 -0.90 -18.98
C ASN A 90 -15.59 0.41 -18.65
N GLN A 91 -16.62 0.34 -17.80
CA GLN A 91 -17.44 1.49 -17.42
C GLN A 91 -16.63 2.60 -16.75
N LYS A 92 -15.63 2.24 -15.93
CA LYS A 92 -14.75 3.19 -15.24
C LYS A 92 -13.55 3.64 -16.08
N GLY A 93 -13.63 3.56 -17.41
CA GLY A 93 -12.62 4.13 -18.31
C GLY A 93 -11.58 3.14 -18.82
N GLY A 94 -11.92 1.84 -18.92
CA GLY A 94 -11.03 0.81 -19.48
C GLY A 94 -9.83 0.51 -18.57
N LEU A 95 -10.10 0.29 -17.29
CA LEU A 95 -9.09 0.07 -16.26
C LEU A 95 -8.40 -1.29 -16.39
N PHE A 96 -7.17 -1.37 -15.88
CA PHE A 96 -6.44 -2.61 -15.69
C PHE A 96 -6.54 -3.03 -14.23
N LEU A 97 -6.84 -4.31 -13.98
CA LEU A 97 -6.83 -4.90 -12.65
C LEU A 97 -5.81 -6.03 -12.60
N THR A 98 -4.94 -6.02 -11.59
CA THR A 98 -4.00 -7.12 -11.32
C THR A 98 -4.00 -7.47 -9.85
N ARG A 99 -3.80 -8.77 -9.56
CA ARG A 99 -3.65 -9.31 -8.21
C ARG A 99 -2.34 -10.07 -8.08
N PRO A 100 -1.21 -9.36 -7.94
CA PRO A 100 0.12 -9.96 -7.93
C PRO A 100 0.45 -10.59 -6.57
N SER A 101 1.42 -11.50 -6.59
CA SER A 101 2.07 -12.04 -5.40
C SER A 101 3.59 -12.06 -5.59
N LEU A 102 4.36 -11.95 -4.49
CA LEU A 102 5.81 -11.88 -4.56
C LEU A 102 6.45 -13.08 -5.30
N ALA A 103 5.89 -14.27 -5.12
CA ALA A 103 6.38 -15.50 -5.76
C ALA A 103 6.35 -15.42 -7.30
N GLN A 104 5.36 -14.72 -7.87
CA GLN A 104 5.25 -14.53 -9.33
C GLN A 104 6.30 -13.54 -9.87
N TYR A 105 6.88 -12.71 -9.01
CA TYR A 105 7.93 -11.74 -9.35
C TYR A 105 9.31 -12.16 -8.81
N THR A 106 9.42 -13.36 -8.26
CA THR A 106 10.69 -13.97 -7.85
C THR A 106 10.77 -15.47 -8.24
N PRO A 107 10.32 -15.86 -9.45
CA PRO A 107 10.27 -17.26 -9.87
C PRO A 107 11.65 -17.92 -10.01
N THR A 108 12.70 -17.12 -10.22
CA THR A 108 14.08 -17.60 -10.35
C THR A 108 14.99 -16.96 -9.31
N ARG A 109 16.08 -17.66 -8.99
CA ARG A 109 17.14 -17.12 -8.13
C ARG A 109 17.72 -15.83 -8.70
N GLU A 110 17.89 -15.75 -10.01
CA GLU A 110 18.41 -14.57 -10.70
C GLU A 110 17.51 -13.36 -10.48
N GLU A 111 16.20 -13.49 -10.73
CA GLU A 111 15.26 -12.39 -10.54
C GLU A 111 15.14 -11.98 -9.07
N LEU A 112 15.14 -12.95 -8.15
CA LEU A 112 15.18 -12.69 -6.71
C LEU A 112 16.41 -11.85 -6.32
N LEU A 113 17.61 -12.26 -6.74
CA LEU A 113 18.86 -11.57 -6.40
C LEU A 113 18.89 -10.17 -7.00
N TRP A 114 18.50 -10.00 -8.26
CA TRP A 114 18.44 -8.68 -8.90
C TRP A 114 17.56 -7.69 -8.11
N ARG A 115 16.37 -8.12 -7.68
CA ARG A 115 15.46 -7.29 -6.87
C ARG A 115 16.03 -7.01 -5.48
N ALA A 116 16.61 -8.02 -4.83
CA ALA A 116 17.23 -7.88 -3.52
C ALA A 116 18.43 -6.92 -3.55
N GLU A 117 19.29 -7.02 -4.55
CA GLU A 117 20.42 -6.12 -4.76
C GLU A 117 19.96 -4.68 -4.97
N SER A 118 18.92 -4.47 -5.77
CA SER A 118 18.34 -3.14 -5.97
C SER A 118 17.84 -2.53 -4.64
N LEU A 119 17.09 -3.31 -3.86
CA LEU A 119 16.57 -2.89 -2.55
C LEU A 119 17.69 -2.58 -1.55
N LEU A 120 18.65 -3.50 -1.41
CA LEU A 120 19.78 -3.35 -0.47
C LEU A 120 20.71 -2.21 -0.87
N SER A 121 20.87 -1.95 -2.17
CA SER A 121 21.62 -0.81 -2.68
C SER A 121 20.97 0.52 -2.28
N TRP A 122 19.63 0.65 -2.39
CA TRP A 122 18.93 1.85 -1.94
C TRP A 122 19.06 2.08 -0.43
N ILE A 123 18.99 1.01 0.36
CA ILE A 123 19.22 1.08 1.82
C ILE A 123 20.67 1.54 2.10
N GLY A 124 21.67 0.90 1.48
CA GLY A 124 23.08 1.24 1.68
C GLY A 124 23.46 2.65 1.21
N GLN A 125 22.71 3.23 0.26
CA GLN A 125 22.86 4.60 -0.21
C GLN A 125 22.06 5.62 0.61
N ASN A 126 21.32 5.20 1.64
CA ASN A 126 20.36 6.02 2.39
C ASN A 126 19.25 6.63 1.53
N ASN A 127 18.93 6.00 0.39
CA ASN A 127 17.79 6.38 -0.46
C ASN A 127 16.47 5.73 -0.01
N LEU A 128 16.55 4.74 0.88
CA LEU A 128 15.40 4.07 1.48
C LEU A 128 15.67 3.83 2.97
N ASP A 129 14.93 4.52 3.82
CA ASP A 129 14.92 4.25 5.27
C ASP A 129 13.86 3.19 5.62
N VAL A 130 14.27 2.15 6.34
CA VAL A 130 13.39 1.07 6.77
C VAL A 130 13.17 1.17 8.28
N ARG A 131 12.09 1.84 8.65
CA ARG A 131 11.71 2.02 10.06
C ARG A 131 11.43 0.68 10.76
N ILE A 132 12.19 0.40 11.81
CA ILE A 132 11.89 -0.68 12.75
C ILE A 132 10.92 -0.12 13.81
N GLY A 133 9.69 -0.61 13.78
CA GLY A 133 8.60 -0.18 14.67
C GLY A 133 8.63 -0.78 16.05
N GLY A 134 9.28 -1.93 16.18
CA GLY A 134 9.37 -2.66 17.43
C GLY A 134 10.18 -3.93 17.27
N THR A 135 10.82 -4.32 18.35
CA THR A 135 11.57 -5.57 18.46
C THR A 135 11.00 -6.38 19.60
N TYR A 136 10.68 -7.63 19.34
CA TYR A 136 10.17 -8.58 20.33
C TYR A 136 11.17 -9.72 20.45
N SER A 137 11.22 -10.37 21.60
CA SER A 137 11.88 -11.67 21.68
C SER A 137 11.07 -12.69 20.85
N LEU A 138 11.72 -13.78 20.41
CA LEU A 138 11.00 -14.86 19.73
C LEU A 138 9.92 -15.48 20.63
N GLU A 139 10.12 -15.51 21.94
CA GLU A 139 9.16 -16.00 22.93
C GLU A 139 7.87 -15.15 22.96
N ASP A 140 7.98 -13.86 22.61
CA ASP A 140 6.88 -12.90 22.59
C ASP A 140 6.12 -12.84 21.25
N VAL A 141 6.28 -13.82 20.36
CA VAL A 141 5.65 -13.83 19.02
C VAL A 141 4.13 -13.64 19.08
N ALA A 142 3.46 -14.20 20.09
CA ALA A 142 2.02 -14.04 20.27
C ALA A 142 1.64 -12.58 20.56
N GLN A 143 2.48 -11.83 21.26
CA GLN A 143 2.26 -10.40 21.52
C GLN A 143 2.50 -9.58 20.25
N ALA A 144 3.56 -9.87 19.49
CA ALA A 144 3.83 -9.22 18.22
C ALA A 144 2.66 -9.35 17.23
N HIS A 145 2.03 -10.52 17.16
CA HIS A 145 0.81 -10.74 16.35
C HIS A 145 -0.39 -9.92 16.86
N ARG A 146 -0.65 -9.90 18.17
CA ARG A 146 -1.74 -9.11 18.75
C ARG A 146 -1.61 -7.63 18.44
N ASP A 147 -0.40 -7.08 18.52
CA ASP A 147 -0.18 -5.66 18.24
C ASP A 147 -0.29 -5.33 16.75
N LEU A 148 0.18 -6.24 15.87
CA LEU A 148 0.05 -6.13 14.42
C LEU A 148 -1.43 -6.14 13.98
N GLU A 149 -2.20 -7.14 14.42
CA GLU A 149 -3.62 -7.29 14.09
C GLU A 149 -4.46 -6.17 14.72
N GLY A 150 -4.08 -5.72 15.93
CA GLY A 150 -4.70 -4.61 16.63
C GLY A 150 -4.39 -3.22 16.05
N ARG A 151 -3.68 -3.14 14.91
CA ARG A 151 -3.29 -1.89 14.22
C ARG A 151 -2.46 -0.93 15.09
N LYS A 152 -1.78 -1.43 16.13
CA LYS A 152 -0.96 -0.65 17.10
C LYS A 152 0.47 -0.41 16.63
N THR A 153 0.87 -0.97 15.50
CA THR A 153 2.25 -0.96 15.01
C THR A 153 2.43 0.04 13.87
N THR A 154 3.60 0.65 13.78
CA THR A 154 4.04 1.44 12.62
C THR A 154 5.45 0.99 12.22
N GLY A 155 5.72 0.83 10.93
CA GLY A 155 6.99 0.25 10.47
C GLY A 155 7.08 -1.27 10.67
N LYS A 156 8.28 -1.84 10.51
CA LYS A 156 8.52 -3.28 10.55
C LYS A 156 8.71 -3.77 11.98
N LEU A 157 8.04 -4.87 12.34
CA LEU A 157 8.33 -5.61 13.57
C LEU A 157 9.40 -6.69 13.32
N LEU A 158 10.34 -6.81 14.25
CA LEU A 158 11.36 -7.86 14.24
C LEU A 158 11.18 -8.80 15.43
N LEU A 159 11.41 -10.09 15.20
CA LEU A 159 11.59 -11.09 16.24
C LEU A 159 13.08 -11.36 16.38
N ILE A 160 13.60 -11.21 17.60
CA ILE A 160 15.00 -11.49 17.93
C ILE A 160 15.05 -12.84 18.66
N PRO A 161 15.74 -13.84 18.09
CA PRO A 161 15.85 -15.18 18.68
C PRO A 161 16.71 -15.20 19.94
#